data_AF-A0A6I4IR45-F1
#
_entry.id   AF-A0A6I4IR45-F1
#
_cell.length_a   1.000
_cell.length_b   1.000
_cell.length_c   1.000
_cell.angle_alpha   90.00
_cell.angle_beta   90.00
_cell.angle_gamma   90.00
#
_symmetry.space_group_name_H-M   'P 1'
#
loop_
_entity.id
_entity.type
_entity.pdbx_description
1 polymer ?
#
loop_
_entity_poly.entity_id
_entity_poly.type
_entity_poly.pdbx_seq_one_letter_code
_entity_poly.pdbx_strand_id
1 'polypeptide(L)' 'MDAHQMRLFEFKLEEIYNRTEWLQYELPLQKFIALFPIEYKDDMPQRPEMPEEPDLDRDTKLAILVAFREAFS' A
#
# COMPACT_ATOMS: atom_id res chain seq x y z
N MET A 1 -9.26 11.42 -12.27
CA MET A 1 -8.57 10.19 -11.84
C MET A 1 -7.09 10.35 -12.13
N ASP A 2 -6.28 10.55 -11.09
CA ASP A 2 -4.84 10.79 -11.23
C ASP A 2 -4.08 9.45 -11.29
N ALA A 3 -4.02 8.88 -12.50
CA ALA A 3 -3.26 7.64 -12.77
C ALA A 3 -1.79 7.73 -12.32
N HIS A 4 -1.24 8.93 -12.21
CA HIS A 4 0.09 9.19 -11.67
C HIS A 4 0.19 8.89 -10.18
N GLN A 5 -0.77 9.36 -9.38
CA GLN A 5 -0.79 9.15 -7.92
C GLN A 5 -0.97 7.66 -7.58
N MET A 6 -1.83 6.97 -8.33
CA MET A 6 -2.01 5.52 -8.18
C MET A 6 -0.70 4.75 -8.41
N ARG A 7 0.00 5.06 -9.52
CA ARG A 7 1.31 4.45 -9.80
C ARG A 7 2.37 4.79 -8.75
N LEU A 8 2.36 6.02 -8.24
CA LEU A 8 3.27 6.43 -7.17
C LEU A 8 3.01 5.61 -5.90
N PHE A 9 1.74 5.38 -5.56
CA PHE A 9 1.39 4.53 -4.41
C PHE A 9 1.81 3.07 -4.63
N GLU A 10 1.54 2.50 -5.81
CA GLU A 10 1.99 1.13 -6.16
C GLU A 10 3.51 0.99 -6.06
N PHE A 11 4.26 1.98 -6.56
CA PHE A 11 5.73 1.99 -6.46
C PHE A 11 6.20 2.02 -5.01
N LYS A 12 5.56 2.82 -4.16
CA LYS A 12 5.87 2.89 -2.73
C LYS A 12 5.55 1.59 -1.99
N LEU A 13 4.44 0.92 -2.34
CA LEU A 13 4.12 -0.41 -1.83
C LEU A 13 5.20 -1.43 -2.23
N GLU A 14 5.68 -1.37 -3.47
CA GLU A 14 6.80 -2.20 -3.93
C GLU A 14 8.09 -1.92 -3.14
N GLU A 15 8.43 -0.66 -2.87
CA GLU A 15 9.57 -0.32 -2.02
C GLU A 15 9.44 -0.91 -0.60
N ILE A 16 8.25 -0.83 -0.01
CA ILE A 16 7.98 -1.39 1.32
C ILE A 16 8.13 -2.91 1.29
N TYR A 17 7.51 -3.58 0.32
CA TYR A 17 7.62 -5.02 0.14
C TYR A 17 9.07 -5.49 -0.03
N ASN A 18 9.88 -4.76 -0.83
CA ASN A 18 11.28 -5.09 -1.04
C ASN A 18 12.14 -4.90 0.22
N ARG A 19 11.75 -4.01 1.13
CA ARG A 19 12.45 -3.79 2.42
C ARG A 19 12.02 -4.79 3.50
N THR A 20 10.87 -5.44 3.33
CA THR A 20 10.31 -6.38 4.29
C THR A 20 10.53 -7.82 3.80
N GLU A 21 11.71 -8.38 4.08
CA GLU A 21 12.14 -9.70 3.57
C GLU A 21 11.12 -10.82 3.89
N TRP A 22 10.51 -10.79 5.07
CA TRP A 22 9.55 -11.81 5.48
C TRP A 22 8.28 -11.85 4.60
N LEU A 23 7.82 -10.69 4.11
CA LEU A 23 6.62 -10.60 3.25
C LEU A 23 6.83 -11.35 1.94
N GLN A 24 8.07 -11.43 1.47
CA GLN A 24 8.41 -12.08 0.21
C GLN A 24 8.28 -13.60 0.27
N TYR A 25 8.37 -14.18 1.48
CA TYR A 25 8.14 -15.60 1.73
C TYR A 25 6.65 -15.93 1.92
N GLU A 26 5.85 -14.96 2.37
CA GLU A 26 4.41 -15.13 2.63
C GLU A 26 3.56 -15.01 1.37
N LEU A 27 3.77 -13.96 0.56
CA LEU A 27 2.99 -13.72 -0.64
C LEU A 27 3.77 -12.97 -1.71
N PRO A 28 3.47 -13.18 -3.01
CA PRO A 28 4.09 -12.41 -4.08
C PRO A 28 3.67 -10.93 -4.05
N LEU A 29 4.55 -10.05 -4.52
CA LEU A 29 4.35 -8.59 -4.61
C LEU A 29 2.98 -8.19 -5.18
N GLN A 30 2.54 -8.83 -6.26
CA GLN A 30 1.26 -8.51 -6.91
C GLN A 30 0.06 -8.77 -5.98
N LYS A 31 0.13 -9.83 -5.15
CA LYS A 31 -0.89 -10.08 -4.15
C LYS A 31 -0.81 -9.05 -3.03
N PHE A 32 0.40 -8.64 -2.63
CA PHE A 32 0.58 -7.62 -1.61
C PHE A 32 -0.01 -6.27 -2.04
N ILE A 33 0.28 -5.81 -3.26
CA ILE A 33 -0.31 -4.57 -3.82
C ILE A 33 -1.84 -4.67 -3.86
N ALA A 34 -2.37 -5.84 -4.24
CA ALA A 34 -3.82 -6.06 -4.30
C ALA A 34 -4.53 -6.02 -2.93
N LEU A 35 -3.80 -6.10 -1.81
CA LEU A 35 -4.38 -5.91 -0.47
C LEU A 35 -4.74 -4.45 -0.16
N PHE A 36 -4.23 -3.51 -0.94
CA PHE A 36 -4.41 -2.07 -0.72
C PHE A 36 -5.08 -1.40 -1.92
N PRO A 37 -6.35 -1.75 -2.23
CA PRO A 37 -7.08 -1.08 -3.29
C PRO A 37 -7.26 0.41 -2.97
N ILE A 38 -7.13 1.24 -4.00
CA ILE A 38 -7.33 2.69 -3.89
C ILE A 38 -8.81 2.97 -4.14
N GLU A 39 -9.54 3.30 -3.08
CA GLU A 39 -10.94 3.69 -3.18
C GLU A 39 -11.07 5.21 -3.25
N TYR A 40 -12.06 5.69 -4.00
CA TYR A 40 -12.38 7.13 -4.08
C TYR A 40 -13.79 7.38 -3.58
N LYS A 41 -13.94 8.39 -2.73
CA LYS A 41 -15.24 8.86 -2.26
C LYS A 41 -15.27 10.37 -2.39
N ASP A 42 -16.27 10.89 -3.10
CA ASP A 42 -16.43 12.33 -3.39
C ASP A 42 -15.15 12.94 -3.99
N ASP A 43 -14.57 12.27 -4.99
CA ASP A 43 -13.30 12.61 -5.66
C ASP A 43 -12.05 12.64 -4.77
N MET A 44 -12.16 12.22 -3.50
CA MET A 44 -11.04 12.12 -2.57
C MET A 44 -10.58 10.66 -2.39
N PRO A 45 -9.27 10.39 -2.51
CA PRO A 45 -8.72 9.06 -2.26
C PRO A 45 -8.91 8.71 -0.78
N GLN A 46 -9.47 7.53 -0.52
CA GLN A 46 -9.71 7.02 0.81
C GLN A 46 -8.49 6.28 1.32
N ARG A 47 -8.17 6.54 2.58
CA ARG A 47 -7.08 5.85 3.27
C ARG A 47 -7.31 4.34 3.20
N PRO A 48 -6.31 3.55 2.80
CA PRO A 48 -6.47 2.11 2.67
C PRO A 48 -6.76 1.48 4.03
N GLU A 49 -7.70 0.55 4.04
CA GLU A 49 -7.93 -0.34 5.18
C GLU A 49 -6.78 -1.34 5.28
N MET A 50 -6.36 -1.65 6.51
CA MET A 50 -5.30 -2.63 6.73
C MET A 50 -5.91 -4.03 6.63
N PRO A 51 -5.34 -4.92 5.81
CA PRO A 51 -5.82 -6.29 5.70
C PRO A 51 -5.64 -7.00 7.05
N GLU A 52 -6.53 -7.94 7.35
CA GLU A 52 -6.41 -8.82 8.52
C GLU A 52 -5.25 -9.81 8.34
N GLU A 53 -4.97 -10.23 7.10
CA GLU A 53 -3.86 -11.12 6.75
C GLU A 53 -3.10 -10.62 5.51
N PRO A 54 -1.75 -10.70 5.48
CA PRO A 54 -0.88 -11.17 6.56
C PRO A 54 -0.85 -10.19 7.75
N ASP A 55 -0.49 -10.66 8.95
CA ASP A 55 -0.35 -9.78 10.12
C ASP A 55 0.88 -8.88 9.96
N LEU A 56 0.67 -7.74 9.32
CA LEU A 56 1.70 -6.75 9.11
C LEU A 56 2.12 -6.16 10.46
N ASP A 57 3.41 -6.08 10.69
CA ASP A 57 3.94 -5.40 11.86
C ASP A 57 3.57 -3.90 11.82
N ARG A 58 3.66 -3.26 12.98
CA ARG A 58 3.28 -1.84 13.15
C ARG A 58 4.05 -0.92 12.22
N ASP A 59 5.32 -1.20 11.95
CA ASP A 59 6.18 -0.33 11.16
C ASP A 59 5.82 -0.44 9.68
N THR A 60 5.55 -1.67 9.19
CA THR A 60 5.03 -1.90 7.83
C THR A 60 3.66 -1.23 7.64
N LYS A 61 2.74 -1.40 8.61
CA LYS A 61 1.42 -0.72 8.59
C LYS A 61 1.60 0.80 8.54
N LEU A 62 2.50 1.37 9.33
CA LEU A 62 2.76 2.81 9.32
C LEU A 62 3.38 3.28 8.00
N ALA A 63 4.33 2.53 7.45
CA ALA A 63 4.98 2.85 6.18
C ALA A 63 3.97 2.93 5.03
N ILE A 64 3.00 2.02 4.97
CA ILE A 64 1.93 2.01 3.97
C ILE A 64 1.06 3.27 4.08
N LEU A 65 0.74 3.70 5.30
CA LEU A 65 -0.04 4.91 5.54
C LEU A 65 0.71 6.18 5.13
N VAL A 66 2.01 6.22 5.39
CA VAL A 66 2.89 7.31 4.96
C VAL A 66 2.98 7.33 3.44
N ALA A 67 3.20 6.17 2.80
CA ALA A 67 3.22 6.03 1.35
C ALA A 67 1.93 6.53 0.69
N PHE A 68 0.77 6.18 1.26
CA PHE A 68 -0.52 6.69 0.80
C PHE A 68 -0.59 8.21 0.90
N ARG A 69 -0.21 8.77 2.05
CA ARG A 69 -0.20 10.23 2.23
C ARG A 69 0.76 10.92 1.26
N GLU A 70 1.95 10.37 1.01
CA GLU A 70 2.90 10.95 0.05
C GLU A 70 2.38 10.89 -1.40
N ALA A 71 1.64 9.85 -1.76
CA ALA A 71 1.10 9.68 -3.10
C ALA A 71 -0.11 10.57 -3.40
N PHE A 72 -0.90 10.90 -2.38
CA PHE A 72 -2.20 11.57 -2.51
C PHE A 72 -2.31 12.92 -1.78
N SER A 73 -1.17 13.51 -1.38
CA SER A 73 -1.09 14.86 -0.80
C SER A 73 -1.03 15.97 -1.85
#